data_AF-A0A3R7YBK6-F1
#
_entry.id   AF-A0A3R7YBK6-F1
#
_cell.length_a   1.000
_cell.length_b   1.000
_cell.length_c   1.000
_cell.angle_alpha   90.00
_cell.angle_beta   90.00
_cell.angle_gamma   90.00
#
_symmetry.space_group_name_H-M   'P 1'
#
loop_
_entity.id
_entity.type
_entity.pdbx_description
1 polymer ?
#
loop_
_entity_poly.entity_id
_entity_poly.type
_entity_poly.pdbx_seq_one_letter_code
_entity_poly.pdbx_strand_id
1 'polypeptide(L)'
;MSLHEDDFEDALFEQLKQSLDVHECVHCRKSVKAAIPCHGHCGHAYYCSTDCLVFHSRTHRHQCLHHLESDASLHGVDSDDDDDDDDLPPFLNSAIDSILRQLQHEAVIPSTP
;
A
#
# COMPACT_ATOMS: atom_id res chain seq x y z
N MET A 1 25.80 -36.77 9.19
CA MET A 1 24.43 -36.23 9.13
C MET A 1 24.32 -35.53 7.80
N SER A 2 23.81 -36.21 6.78
CA SER A 2 23.56 -35.60 5.48
C SER A 2 22.27 -34.81 5.61
N LEU A 3 22.37 -33.49 5.79
CA LEU A 3 21.24 -32.61 5.55
C LEU A 3 20.96 -32.73 4.05
N HIS A 4 19.84 -33.35 3.71
CA HIS A 4 19.48 -33.60 2.33
C HIS A 4 19.24 -32.24 1.68
N GLU A 5 19.92 -31.99 0.56
CA GLU A 5 19.80 -30.74 -0.21
C GLU A 5 18.32 -30.46 -0.58
N ASP A 6 17.51 -31.52 -0.61
CA ASP A 6 16.06 -31.51 -0.80
C ASP A 6 15.27 -30.64 0.22
N ASP A 7 15.66 -30.62 1.50
CA ASP A 7 14.92 -29.86 2.55
C ASP A 7 15.09 -28.33 2.40
N PHE A 8 16.22 -27.88 1.85
CA PHE A 8 16.50 -26.46 1.66
C PHE A 8 15.77 -25.90 0.43
N GLU A 9 15.67 -26.70 -0.64
CA GLU A 9 14.97 -26.33 -1.87
C GLU A 9 13.45 -26.20 -1.62
N ASP A 10 12.87 -27.08 -0.80
CA ASP A 10 11.45 -27.02 -0.44
C ASP A 10 11.10 -25.75 0.35
N ALA A 11 11.94 -25.35 1.32
CA ALA A 11 11.73 -24.12 2.08
C ALA A 11 11.83 -22.85 1.20
N LEU A 12 12.80 -22.82 0.27
CA LEU A 12 12.95 -21.72 -0.68
C LEU A 12 11.76 -21.66 -1.66
N PHE A 13 11.26 -22.82 -2.09
CA PHE A 13 10.09 -22.91 -2.95
C PHE A 13 8.82 -22.42 -2.24
N GLU A 14 8.63 -22.79 -0.97
CA GLU A 14 7.52 -22.25 -0.15
C GLU A 14 7.64 -20.74 0.04
N GLN A 15 8.84 -20.22 0.27
CA GLN A 15 9.08 -18.78 0.41
C GLN A 15 8.85 -18.02 -0.91
N LEU A 16 9.24 -18.60 -2.05
CA LEU A 16 8.90 -18.03 -3.37
C LEU A 16 7.40 -18.08 -3.65
N LYS A 17 6.72 -19.16 -3.23
CA LYS A 17 5.27 -19.30 -3.38
C LYS A 17 4.52 -18.29 -2.52
N GLN A 18 5.03 -17.97 -1.33
CA GLN A 18 4.50 -16.92 -0.47
C GLN A 18 4.75 -15.51 -1.02
N SER A 19 5.84 -15.29 -1.76
CA SER A 19 6.09 -13.99 -2.41
C SER A 19 5.41 -13.82 -3.77
N LEU A 20 4.74 -14.86 -4.27
CA LEU A 20 3.96 -14.81 -5.51
C LEU A 20 2.50 -14.50 -5.19
N ASP A 21 2.18 -13.21 -5.01
CA ASP A 21 0.80 -12.77 -4.89
C ASP A 21 0.04 -12.98 -6.19
N VAL A 22 -0.57 -14.15 -6.33
CA VAL A 22 -1.46 -14.49 -7.43
C VAL A 22 -2.88 -14.16 -7.03
N HIS A 23 -3.45 -13.13 -7.64
CA HIS A 23 -4.83 -12.75 -7.44
C HIS A 23 -5.74 -13.29 -8.55
N GLU A 24 -7.02 -13.46 -8.25
CA GLU A 24 -8.03 -13.77 -9.26
C GLU A 24 -8.73 -12.48 -9.73
N CYS A 25 -8.83 -12.30 -11.06
CA CYS A 25 -9.61 -11.21 -11.62
C CYS A 25 -11.10 -11.40 -11.30
N VAL A 26 -11.70 -10.44 -10.60
CA VAL A 26 -13.12 -10.53 -10.19
C VAL A 26 -14.08 -10.60 -11.38
N HIS A 27 -13.71 -9.97 -12.50
CA HIS A 27 -14.57 -9.93 -13.69
C HIS A 27 -14.52 -11.22 -14.51
N CYS A 28 -13.32 -11.71 -14.86
CA CYS A 28 -13.14 -12.80 -15.81
C CYS A 28 -12.52 -14.08 -15.23
N ARG A 29 -12.25 -14.10 -13.92
CA ARG A 29 -11.76 -15.27 -13.16
C ARG A 29 -10.38 -15.79 -13.58
N LYS A 30 -9.61 -14.99 -14.30
CA LYS A 30 -8.22 -15.31 -14.64
C LYS A 30 -7.31 -15.01 -13.46
N SER A 31 -6.44 -15.96 -13.12
CA SER A 31 -5.33 -15.75 -12.20
C SER A 31 -4.29 -14.80 -12.80
N VAL A 32 -3.83 -13.83 -12.01
CA VAL A 32 -2.88 -12.80 -12.43
C VAL A 32 -1.88 -12.52 -11.31
N LYS A 33 -0.59 -12.40 -11.68
CA LYS A 33 0.49 -12.04 -10.75
C LYS A 33 0.61 -10.54 -10.52
N ALA A 34 0.48 -9.75 -11.60
CA ALA A 34 0.50 -8.29 -11.55
C ALA A 34 -0.93 -7.76 -11.60
N ALA A 35 -1.66 -7.94 -10.51
CA ALA A 35 -3.07 -7.59 -10.46
C ALA A 35 -3.25 -6.08 -10.25
N ILE A 36 -4.25 -5.50 -10.92
CA ILE A 36 -4.62 -4.09 -10.77
C ILE A 36 -5.70 -4.01 -9.69
N PRO A 37 -5.49 -3.29 -8.58
CA PRO A 37 -6.52 -3.12 -7.55
C PRO A 37 -7.66 -2.24 -8.06
N CYS A 38 -8.81 -2.27 -7.39
CA CYS A 38 -9.89 -1.34 -7.70
C CYS A 38 -9.48 0.13 -7.47
N HIS A 39 -10.15 1.08 -8.12
CA HIS A 39 -9.85 2.51 -7.97
C HIS A 39 -9.89 3.00 -6.52
N GLY A 40 -10.82 2.47 -5.72
CA GLY A 40 -10.94 2.82 -4.31
C GLY A 40 -9.90 2.15 -3.42
N HIS A 41 -9.03 1.30 -3.97
CA HIS A 41 -7.99 0.55 -3.26
C HIS A 41 -8.52 -0.16 -2.00
N CYS A 42 -9.75 -0.68 -2.05
CA CYS A 42 -10.36 -1.32 -0.89
C CYS A 42 -9.74 -2.66 -0.51
N GLY A 43 -8.70 -3.14 -1.21
CA GLY A 43 -8.04 -4.42 -0.91
C GLY A 43 -8.81 -5.69 -1.28
N HIS A 44 -10.08 -5.58 -1.68
CA HIS A 44 -10.99 -6.72 -1.87
C HIS A 44 -11.32 -7.06 -3.34
N ALA A 45 -10.83 -6.27 -4.29
CA ALA A 45 -11.07 -6.52 -5.72
C ALA A 45 -9.84 -6.22 -6.57
N TYR A 46 -9.46 -7.22 -7.38
CA TYR A 46 -8.30 -7.20 -8.25
C TYR A 46 -8.69 -7.57 -9.69
N TYR A 47 -7.97 -7.03 -10.66
CA TYR A 47 -8.27 -7.15 -12.08
C TYR A 47 -7.03 -7.49 -12.89
N CYS A 48 -7.19 -8.28 -13.95
CA CYS A 48 -6.09 -8.62 -14.86
C CYS A 48 -5.80 -7.54 -15.90
N SER A 49 -6.71 -6.58 -16.11
CA SER A 49 -6.56 -5.48 -17.06
C SER A 49 -7.41 -4.27 -16.65
N THR A 50 -7.05 -3.11 -17.19
CA THR A 50 -7.82 -1.86 -17.04
C THR A 50 -9.24 -2.01 -17.58
N ASP A 51 -9.45 -2.77 -18.66
CA ASP A 51 -10.79 -3.01 -19.22
C ASP A 51 -11.70 -3.76 -18.24
N CYS A 52 -11.18 -4.83 -17.61
CA CYS A 52 -11.95 -5.59 -16.60
C CYS A 52 -12.29 -4.70 -15.40
N LEU A 53 -11.35 -3.84 -15.00
CA LEU A 53 -11.54 -2.89 -13.93
C LEU A 53 -12.64 -1.88 -14.27
N VAL A 54 -12.58 -1.23 -15.44
CA VAL A 54 -13.57 -0.25 -15.88
C VAL A 54 -14.95 -0.90 -15.99
N PHE A 55 -15.04 -2.10 -16.57
CA PHE A 55 -16.31 -2.80 -16.75
C PHE A 55 -16.98 -3.13 -15.41
N HIS A 56 -16.22 -3.63 -14.44
CA HIS A 56 -16.75 -4.04 -13.14
C HIS A 56 -16.86 -2.87 -12.12
N SER A 57 -16.17 -1.76 -12.34
CA SER A 57 -16.13 -0.62 -11.42
C SER A 57 -17.52 -0.09 -11.05
N ARG A 58 -18.46 -0.09 -12.02
CA ARG A 58 -19.82 0.42 -11.83
C ARG A 58 -20.62 -0.42 -10.84
N THR A 59 -20.49 -1.74 -10.91
CA THR A 59 -21.21 -2.67 -10.01
C THR A 59 -20.47 -2.86 -8.68
N HIS A 60 -19.14 -2.72 -8.67
CA HIS A 60 -18.32 -2.85 -7.47
C HIS A 60 -18.44 -1.68 -6.50
N ARG A 61 -18.79 -0.48 -6.98
CA ARG A 61 -18.74 0.77 -6.18
C ARG A 61 -19.35 0.65 -4.77
N HIS A 62 -20.52 0.03 -4.64
CA HIS A 62 -21.19 -0.11 -3.35
C HIS A 62 -20.44 -1.05 -2.40
N GLN A 63 -19.93 -2.17 -2.92
CA GLN A 63 -19.10 -3.10 -2.15
C GLN A 63 -17.79 -2.43 -1.73
N CYS A 64 -17.18 -1.66 -2.64
CA CYS A 64 -15.95 -0.93 -2.37
C CYS A 64 -16.08 0.00 -1.16
N LEU A 65 -17.17 0.77 -1.08
CA LEU A 65 -17.43 1.69 0.04
C LEU A 65 -17.60 0.93 1.36
N HIS A 66 -18.39 -0.15 1.36
CA HIS A 66 -18.61 -0.95 2.56
C HIS A 66 -17.30 -1.53 3.12
N HIS A 67 -16.40 -2.01 2.25
CA HIS A 67 -15.10 -2.53 2.69
C HIS A 67 -14.22 -1.43 3.29
N LEU A 68 -14.19 -0.23 2.68
CA LEU A 68 -13.44 0.91 3.22
C LEU A 68 -13.96 1.34 4.59
N GLU A 69 -15.27 1.38 4.80
CA GLU A 69 -15.88 1.69 6.09
C GLU A 69 -15.58 0.62 7.15
N SER A 70 -15.57 -0.65 6.74
CA SER A 70 -15.24 -1.78 7.62
C SER A 70 -13.78 -1.75 8.05
N ASP A 71 -12.84 -1.50 7.12
CA ASP A 71 -11.41 -1.37 7.44
C ASP A 71 -11.14 -0.15 8.33
N ALA A 72 -11.78 0.99 8.06
CA ALA A 72 -11.65 2.18 8.91
C ALA A 72 -12.19 1.94 10.34
N SER A 73 -13.24 1.14 10.49
CA SER A 73 -13.81 0.80 11.80
C SER A 73 -12.90 -0.14 12.61
N LEU A 74 -12.13 -1.01 11.96
CA LEU A 74 -11.16 -1.88 12.63
C LEU A 74 -9.91 -1.13 13.08
N HIS A 75 -9.56 -0.03 12.41
CA HIS A 75 -8.40 0.79 12.72
C HIS A 75 -8.71 1.98 13.65
N GLY A 76 -9.94 2.08 14.16
CA GLY A 76 -10.46 3.19 14.97
C GLY A 76 -10.50 2.97 16.48
N VAL A 77 -9.62 2.12 17.03
CA VAL A 77 -9.54 1.85 18.48
C VAL A 77 -8.09 1.81 18.98
N ASP A 78 -7.41 2.96 18.96
CA ASP A 78 -6.26 3.28 19.82
C ASP A 78 -6.14 4.82 19.89
N SER A 79 -7.21 5.49 20.30
CA SER A 79 -7.21 6.93 20.60
C SER A 79 -8.15 7.21 21.77
N ASP A 80 -7.85 6.56 22.90
CA ASP A 80 -8.04 7.13 24.23
C ASP A 80 -6.63 7.59 24.64
N ASP A 81 -6.26 8.85 24.43
CA ASP A 81 -6.48 9.97 25.35
C ASP A 81 -5.82 9.74 26.73
N ASP A 82 -4.48 9.84 26.75
CA ASP A 82 -3.76 10.41 27.88
C ASP A 82 -2.92 11.58 27.31
N ASP A 83 -3.35 12.79 27.64
CA ASP A 83 -2.64 14.07 27.54
C ASP A 83 -1.19 13.91 28.07
N ASP A 84 -0.17 14.13 27.23
CA ASP A 84 1.06 14.84 27.61
C ASP A 84 2.03 15.01 26.40
N ASP A 85 2.29 16.27 26.07
CA ASP A 85 3.48 16.87 25.46
C ASP A 85 4.07 16.33 24.13
N ASP A 86 3.89 17.15 23.08
CA ASP A 86 4.91 17.65 22.13
C ASP A 86 6.28 16.93 22.01
N ASP A 87 6.33 15.62 21.72
CA ASP A 87 7.57 14.95 21.30
C ASP A 87 7.44 14.33 19.90
N LEU A 88 7.52 15.21 18.89
CA LEU A 88 7.83 14.80 17.51
C LEU A 88 9.16 14.02 17.52
N PRO A 89 9.21 12.80 16.95
CA PRO A 89 10.42 12.00 17.00
C PRO A 89 11.59 12.74 16.34
N PRO A 90 12.82 12.71 16.91
CA PRO A 90 13.92 13.60 16.54
C PRO A 90 14.37 13.50 15.08
N PHE A 91 14.00 12.42 14.37
CA PHE A 91 14.25 12.29 12.94
C PHE A 91 13.39 13.22 12.08
N LEU A 92 12.18 13.57 12.52
CA LEU A 92 11.28 14.47 11.81
C LEU A 92 11.73 15.92 11.92
N ASN A 93 12.27 16.36 13.06
CA ASN A 93 12.80 17.72 13.21
C ASN A 93 13.96 18.00 12.23
N SER A 94 14.85 17.03 12.01
CA SER A 94 15.95 17.17 11.04
C SER A 94 15.47 17.20 9.59
N ALA A 95 14.45 16.41 9.26
CA ALA A 95 13.85 16.39 7.92
C ALA A 95 13.11 17.71 7.63
N ILE A 96 12.37 18.23 8.61
CA ILE A 96 11.63 19.49 8.49
C ILE A 96 12.60 20.68 8.33
N ASP A 97 13.68 20.76 9.12
CA ASP A 97 14.70 21.81 8.98
C ASP A 97 15.43 21.74 7.63
N SER A 98 15.71 20.53 7.14
CA SER A 98 16.31 20.31 5.81
C SER A 98 15.39 20.79 4.68
N ILE A 99 14.09 20.49 4.75
CA ILE A 99 13.10 20.93 3.75
C ILE A 99 12.93 22.46 3.77
N LEU A 100 12.85 23.07 4.96
CA LEU A 100 12.75 24.52 5.12
C LEU A 100 13.98 25.25 4.57
N ARG A 101 15.19 24.74 4.83
CA ARG A 101 16.41 25.27 4.22
C ARG A 101 16.40 25.13 2.71
N GLN A 102 16.03 23.98 2.17
CA GLN A 102 15.98 23.76 0.71
C GLN A 102 15.10 24.81 0.01
N LEU A 103 13.92 25.08 0.58
CA LEU A 103 12.96 26.06 0.04
C LEU A 103 13.46 27.51 0.13
N GLN A 104 14.20 27.88 1.18
CA GLN A 104 14.80 29.21 1.30
C GLN A 104 15.90 29.46 0.27
N HIS A 105 16.63 28.41 -0.14
CA HIS A 105 17.67 28.51 -1.16
C HIS A 105 17.10 28.58 -2.59
N GLU A 106 15.92 28.02 -2.86
CA GLU A 106 15.26 28.09 -4.18
C GLU A 106 14.49 29.40 -4.43
N ALA A 107 14.17 30.16 -3.39
CA ALA A 107 13.44 31.44 -3.51
C ALA A 107 14.33 32.64 -3.88
N VAL A 108 15.65 32.47 -4.02
CA VAL A 108 16.54 33.52 -4.56
C VAL A 108 16.56 33.42 -6.08
N ILE A 109 15.48 33.89 -6.70
CA ILE A 109 15.49 34.26 -8.12
C ILE A 109 16.44 35.45 -8.25
N PRO A 110 17.55 35.37 -9.00
CA PRO A 110 18.34 36.57 -9.30
C PRO A 110 17.50 37.48 -10.18
N SER A 111 16.99 38.57 -9.59
CA SER A 111 16.48 39.70 -10.36
C SER A 111 17.69 40.40 -10.97
N THR A 112 18.04 40.03 -12.21
CA THR A 112 19.01 40.76 -13.02
C THR A 112 18.36 42.04 -13.55
N PRO A 113 18.92 43.24 -13.31
CA PRO A 113 18.70 44.38 -14.19
C PRO A 113 19.41 44.20 -15.54
#